data_AF-A0AAN5LF39-F1
#
_entry.id   AF-A0AAN5LF39-F1
#
_cell.length_a   1.000
_cell.length_b   1.000
_cell.length_c   1.000
_cell.angle_alpha   90.00
_cell.angle_beta   90.00
_cell.angle_gamma   90.00
#
_symmetry.space_group_name_H-M   'P 1'
#
loop_
_entity.id
_entity.type
_entity.pdbx_description
1 polymer ?
#
loop_
_entity_poly.entity_id
_entity_poly.type
_entity_poly.pdbx_seq_one_letter_code
_entity_poly.pdbx_strand_id
1 'polypeptide(L)' 'MAQKYTNRAKVIAWNKDMRMDITGSLPSAAIGIFTLINTTEGKEKALEQMQHHLEKCKEREASNADMQTLPKGD' A
#
# COMPACT_ATOMS: atom_id res chain seq x y z
N MET A 1 -1.56 0.35 -45.64
CA MET A 1 -0.84 -0.51 -44.67
C MET A 1 -0.63 0.30 -43.41
N ALA A 2 -1.26 -0.06 -42.29
CA ALA A 2 -1.02 0.63 -41.02
C ALA A 2 0.42 0.32 -40.56
N GLN A 3 1.26 1.34 -40.52
CA GLN A 3 2.61 1.24 -39.98
C GLN A 3 2.48 0.92 -38.48
N LYS A 4 2.67 -0.36 -38.11
CA LYS A 4 2.79 -0.76 -36.70
C LYS A 4 4.04 -0.09 -36.17
N TYR A 5 3.89 1.06 -35.52
CA TYR A 5 4.96 1.66 -34.74
C TYR A 5 5.36 0.66 -33.65
N THR A 6 6.38 -0.14 -33.93
CA THR A 6 7.10 -0.95 -32.94
C THR A 6 8.00 -0.03 -32.13
N ASN A 7 7.42 0.99 -31.52
CA ASN A 7 8.12 1.90 -30.64
C ASN A 7 8.56 1.09 -29.42
N ARG A 8 9.84 0.73 -29.40
CA ARG A 8 10.48 0.09 -28.26
C ARG A 8 10.88 1.20 -27.29
N ALA A 9 10.53 1.02 -26.04
CA ALA A 9 10.91 1.89 -24.95
C ALA A 9 11.92 1.18 -24.06
N LYS A 10 12.94 1.93 -23.63
CA LYS A 10 13.76 1.58 -22.48
C LYS A 10 13.36 2.49 -21.34
N VAL A 11 12.82 1.92 -20.29
CA VAL A 11 12.33 2.63 -19.11
C VAL A 11 13.05 2.11 -17.89
N ILE A 12 13.61 3.03 -17.12
CA ILE A 12 14.09 2.77 -15.77
C ILE A 12 13.13 3.51 -14.85
N ALA A 13 12.38 2.76 -14.04
CA ALA A 13 11.44 3.31 -13.08
C ALA A 13 11.81 2.83 -11.68
N TRP A 14 11.65 3.70 -10.69
CA TRP A 14 11.90 3.36 -9.28
C TRP A 14 10.85 4.00 -8.38
N ASN A 15 10.52 3.33 -7.29
CA ASN A 15 9.83 3.91 -6.14
C ASN A 15 10.74 3.74 -4.91
N LYS A 16 10.25 4.06 -3.71
CA LYS A 16 11.05 4.02 -2.48
C LYS A 16 11.58 2.62 -2.11
N ASP A 17 10.93 1.55 -2.59
CA ASP A 17 11.21 0.15 -2.20
C ASP A 17 11.69 -0.71 -3.38
N MET A 18 11.38 -0.34 -4.63
CA MET A 18 11.58 -1.16 -5.81
C MET A 18 12.14 -0.36 -6.99
N ARG A 19 13.03 -1.01 -7.76
CA ARG A 19 13.54 -0.54 -9.05
C ARG A 19 13.18 -1.56 -10.13
N MET A 20 12.70 -1.07 -11.27
CA MET A 20 12.34 -1.87 -12.44
C MET A 20 13.01 -1.32 -13.70
N ASP A 21 13.65 -2.20 -14.46
CA ASP A 21 14.20 -1.89 -15.79
C ASP A 21 13.39 -2.65 -16.84
N ILE A 22 12.77 -1.91 -17.75
CA ILE A 22 11.90 -2.46 -18.79
C ILE A 22 12.45 -2.05 -20.15
N THR A 23 12.81 -3.04 -20.96
CA THR A 23 13.11 -2.82 -22.38
C THR A 23 12.11 -3.60 -23.22
N GLY A 24 11.14 -2.91 -23.82
CA GLY A 24 10.01 -3.58 -24.47
C GLY A 24 9.16 -2.64 -25.32
N SER A 25 7.94 -3.06 -25.64
CA SER A 25 6.98 -2.18 -26.32
C SER A 25 6.48 -1.07 -25.38
N LEU A 26 6.06 0.07 -25.93
CA LEU A 26 5.43 1.14 -25.13
C LEU A 26 4.28 0.63 -24.22
N PRO A 27 3.34 -0.21 -24.70
CA PRO A 27 2.31 -0.82 -23.84
C PRO A 27 2.89 -1.66 -22.69
N SER A 28 3.91 -2.48 -22.97
CA SER A 28 4.55 -3.30 -21.93
C SER A 28 5.25 -2.45 -20.87
N ALA A 29 5.90 -1.36 -21.28
CA ALA A 29 6.51 -0.40 -20.37
C ALA A 29 5.46 0.32 -19.50
N ALA A 30 4.34 0.75 -20.09
CA ALA A 30 3.25 1.38 -19.35
C ALA A 30 2.65 0.46 -18.28
N ILE A 31 2.44 -0.82 -18.59
CA ILE A 31 1.95 -1.81 -17.63
C ILE A 31 2.93 -1.96 -16.46
N GLY A 32 4.23 -2.14 -16.73
CA GLY A 32 5.21 -2.32 -15.66
C GLY A 32 5.36 -1.10 -14.75
N ILE A 33 5.28 0.12 -15.30
CA ILE A 33 5.24 1.36 -14.50
C ILE A 33 3.97 1.41 -13.64
N PHE A 34 2.81 1.07 -14.21
CA PHE A 34 1.55 1.03 -13.46
C PHE A 34 1.61 0.04 -12.28
N THR A 35 2.20 -1.14 -12.50
CA THR A 35 2.43 -2.13 -11.43
C THR A 35 3.35 -1.58 -10.35
N LEU A 36 4.47 -0.94 -10.71
CA LEU A 36 5.41 -0.34 -9.77
C LEU A 36 4.78 0.78 -8.92
N ILE A 37 3.87 1.57 -9.48
CA ILE A 37 3.12 2.61 -8.75
C ILE A 37 2.14 1.97 -7.76
N ASN A 38 1.51 0.85 -8.15
CA ASN A 38 0.45 0.22 -7.38
C ASN A 38 0.91 -0.90 -6.45
N THR A 39 2.22 -1.17 -6.38
CA THR A 39 2.80 -2.21 -5.51
C THR A 39 2.30 -2.06 -4.08
N THR A 40 1.86 -3.19 -3.53
CA THR A 40 0.99 -3.30 -2.34
C THR A 40 1.66 -2.90 -1.03
N GLU A 41 2.98 -2.82 -0.99
CA GLU A 41 3.76 -2.68 0.25
C GLU A 41 3.44 -1.39 1.02
N GLY A 42 3.21 -0.28 0.31
CA GLY A 42 2.72 0.96 0.94
C GLY A 42 1.30 0.86 1.51
N LYS A 43 0.46 0.03 0.90
CA LYS A 43 -0.93 -0.23 1.33
C LYS A 43 -0.97 -1.25 2.47
N GLU A 44 -0.10 -2.25 2.46
CA GLU A 44 0.08 -3.24 3.52
C GLU A 44 0.59 -2.58 4.80
N LYS A 45 1.61 -1.72 4.71
CA LYS A 45 2.08 -0.96 5.87
C LYS A 45 1.03 0.00 6.43
N ALA A 46 0.22 0.61 5.57
CA ALA A 46 -0.90 1.45 6.02
C ALA A 46 -2.00 0.60 6.69
N LEU A 47 -2.26 -0.61 6.17
CA LEU A 47 -3.20 -1.56 6.74
C LEU A 47 -2.75 -2.04 8.13
N GLU A 48 -1.46 -2.38 8.29
CA GLU A 48 -0.88 -2.76 9.60
C GLU A 48 -1.01 -1.62 10.62
N GLN A 49 -0.74 -0.38 10.21
CA GLN A 49 -0.89 0.80 11.08
C GLN A 49 -2.34 1.02 11.50
N MET A 50 -3.30 0.85 10.58
CA MET A 50 -4.72 0.94 10.89
C MET A 50 -5.17 -0.16 11.84
N GLN A 51 -4.73 -1.41 11.62
CA GLN A 51 -5.05 -2.54 12.49
C GLN A 51 -4.52 -2.32 13.90
N HIS A 52 -3.25 -1.90 14.03
CA HIS A 52 -2.67 -1.59 15.33
C HIS A 52 -3.41 -0.45 16.06
N HIS A 53 -3.83 0.59 15.33
CA HIS A 53 -4.61 1.67 15.91
C HIS A 53 -5.97 1.20 16.42
N LEU A 54 -6.66 0.34 15.67
CA LEU A 54 -7.94 -0.24 16.07
C LEU A 54 -7.81 -1.13 17.31
N GLU A 55 -6.76 -1.92 17.42
CA GLU A 55 -6.47 -2.72 18.63
C GLU A 55 -6.28 -1.82 19.85
N LYS A 56 -5.49 -0.75 19.72
CA LYS A 56 -5.26 0.21 20.80
C LYS A 56 -6.55 0.93 21.23
N CYS A 57 -7.45 1.22 20.29
CA CYS A 57 -8.76 1.78 20.60
C CYS A 57 -9.63 0.79 21.37
N LYS A 58 -9.65 -0.49 20.96
CA LYS A 58 -10.38 -1.55 21.69
C LYS A 58 -9.85 -1.75 23.12
N GLU A 59 -8.54 -1.75 23.30
CA GLU A 59 -7.92 -1.85 24.64
C GLU A 59 -8.33 -0.68 25.55
N ARG A 60 -8.38 0.54 25.00
CA ARG A 60 -8.84 1.73 25.72
C ARG A 60 -10.32 1.65 26.06
N GLU A 61 -11.16 1.19 25.14
CA GLU A 61 -12.59 1.00 25.38
C GLU A 61 -12.85 -0.06 26.45
N ALA A 62 -12.13 -1.20 26.39
CA ALA A 62 -12.20 -2.24 27.41
C ALA A 62 -11.75 -1.73 28.79
N SER A 63 -10.63 -0.99 28.85
CA SER A 63 -10.14 -0.40 30.10
C SER A 63 -11.09 0.66 30.67
N ASN A 64 -11.75 1.46 29.83
CA ASN A 64 -12.76 2.42 30.27
C ASN A 64 -14.05 1.74 30.75
N ALA A 65 -14.45 0.64 30.11
CA ALA A 65 -15.60 -0.15 30.55
C ALA A 65 -15.34 -0.77 31.93
N ASP A 66 -14.16 -1.37 32.14
CA ASP A 66 -13.77 -1.91 33.44
C ASP A 66 -13.76 -0.84 34.54
N MET A 67 -13.24 0.36 34.26
CA MET A 67 -13.26 1.47 35.22
C MET A 67 -14.68 1.96 35.59
N GLN A 68 -15.66 1.86 34.69
CA GLN A 68 -17.05 2.20 35.00
C GLN A 68 -17.78 1.13 35.83
N THR A 69 -17.26 -0.11 35.87
CA THR A 69 -17.86 -1.20 36.65
C THR A 69 -17.34 -1.30 38.09
N LEU A 70 -16.31 -0.52 38.46
CA LEU A 70 -15.87 -0.42 39.85
C LEU A 70 -17.00 0.21 40.69
N PRO A 71 -17.53 -0.50 41.71
CA PRO A 71 -18.54 0.07 42.58
C PRO A 71 -17.94 1.29 43.27
N LYS A 72 -18.65 2.43 43.20
CA LYS A 72 -18.35 3.58 44.05
C LYS A 72 -18.45 3.09 45.49
N GLY A 73 -17.30 2.94 46.16
CA GLY A 73 -17.25 2.59 47.57
C GLY A 73 -18.03 3.61 48.39
N ASP A 74 -18.81 3.09 49.34
CA ASP A 74 -19.57 3.83 50.36
C ASP A 74 -18.70 4.81 51.17
#